data_AF-A0A926AXR9-F1
#
_entry.id   AF-A0A926AXR9-F1
#
_cell.length_a   1.000
_cell.length_b   1.000
_cell.length_c   1.000
_cell.angle_alpha   90.00
_cell.angle_beta   90.00
_cell.angle_gamma   90.00
#
_symmetry.space_group_name_H-M   'P 1'
#
loop_
_entity.id
_entity.type
_entity.pdbx_description
1 polymer ?
#
loop_
_entity_poly.entity_id
_entity_poly.type
_entity_poly.pdbx_seq_one_letter_code
_entity_poly.pdbx_strand_id
1 'polypeptide(L)'
;KTNRLLVVDEDVPGGASAYILREILEVQGGYAWLDSAPRTLSAKPHRPAYGTDGNYWSKPEAEHLVEAAYAILHEANPILYPQFT
;
A
#
# COMPACT_ATOMS: atom_id res chain seq x y z
N LYS A 1 9.04 -11.26 9.65
CA LYS A 1 10.06 -11.87 8.75
C LYS A 1 10.49 -10.92 7.64
N THR A 2 9.60 -10.10 7.07
CA THR A 2 9.93 -9.12 6.01
C THR A 2 10.18 -7.71 6.51
N ASN A 3 9.75 -7.36 7.74
CA ASN A 3 9.94 -6.04 8.38
C ASN A 3 9.48 -4.85 7.52
N ARG A 4 8.52 -5.08 6.62
CA ARG A 4 7.96 -4.12 5.66
C ARG A 4 6.45 -4.23 5.70
N LEU A 5 5.76 -3.10 5.67
CA LEU A 5 4.31 -3.03 5.82
C LEU A 5 3.69 -2.24 4.67
N LEU A 6 2.74 -2.87 3.99
CA LEU A 6 1.83 -2.25 3.04
C LEU A 6 0.40 -2.53 3.50
N VAL A 7 -0.36 -1.48 3.82
CA VAL A 7 -1.79 -1.58 4.12
C VAL A 7 -2.57 -1.25 2.86
N VAL A 8 -3.49 -2.12 2.46
CA VAL A 8 -4.25 -1.97 1.22
C VAL A 8 -5.72 -1.83 1.55
N ASP A 9 -6.37 -0.87 0.90
CA ASP A 9 -7.75 -0.50 1.16
C ASP A 9 -8.48 -0.24 -0.15
N GLU A 10 -9.73 -0.68 -0.26
CA GLU A 10 -10.59 -0.43 -1.42
C GLU A 10 -11.13 1.00 -1.41
N ASP A 11 -11.24 1.59 -0.22
CA ASP A 11 -11.84 2.90 -0.02
C ASP A 11 -10.81 4.03 -0.15
N VAL A 12 -11.31 5.26 -0.07
CA VAL A 12 -10.50 6.49 -0.18
C VAL A 12 -9.48 6.61 0.97
N PRO A 13 -8.41 7.41 0.80
CA PRO A 13 -7.37 7.54 1.82
C PRO A 13 -7.93 8.10 3.14
N GLY A 14 -7.31 7.70 4.26
CA GLY A 14 -7.60 8.25 5.59
C GLY A 14 -8.68 7.51 6.39
N GLY A 15 -9.27 6.46 5.82
CA GLY A 15 -10.24 5.59 6.48
C GLY A 15 -9.59 4.48 7.32
N ALA A 16 -10.06 3.25 7.12
CA ALA A 16 -9.62 2.07 7.86
C ALA A 16 -8.10 1.85 7.77
N SER A 17 -7.51 2.07 6.59
CA SER A 17 -6.06 2.02 6.39
C SER A 17 -5.26 2.91 7.33
N ALA A 18 -5.71 4.15 7.59
CA ALA A 18 -5.03 5.06 8.52
C ALA A 18 -5.15 4.59 9.97
N TYR A 19 -6.33 4.08 10.35
CA TYR A 19 -6.54 3.49 11.68
C TYR A 19 -5.61 2.29 11.91
N ILE A 20 -5.57 1.34 10.97
CA ILE A 20 -4.71 0.15 11.06
C ILE A 20 -3.24 0.56 11.18
N LEU A 21 -2.79 1.52 10.37
CA LEU A 21 -1.42 2.00 10.42
C LEU A 21 -1.09 2.61 11.78
N ARG A 22 -1.99 3.44 12.34
CA ARG A 22 -1.83 4.02 13.67
C ARG A 22 -1.73 2.95 14.76
N GLU A 23 -2.63 1.97 14.76
CA GLU A 23 -2.60 0.89 15.76
C GLU A 23 -1.30 0.10 15.72
N ILE A 24 -0.78 -0.19 14.52
CA ILE A 24 0.48 -0.92 14.37
C ILE A 24 1.66 -0.05 14.83
N LEU A 25 1.73 1.21 14.42
CA LEU A 25 2.90 2.06 14.70
C LEU A 25 2.92 2.58 16.13
N GLU A 26 1.80 3.09 16.62
CA GLU A 26 1.72 3.79 17.92
C GLU A 26 1.38 2.84 19.06
N VAL A 27 0.32 2.04 18.91
CA VAL A 27 -0.21 1.21 20.00
C VAL A 27 0.64 -0.04 20.19
N GLN A 28 1.06 -0.68 19.11
CA GLN A 28 1.87 -1.90 19.14
C GLN A 28 3.38 -1.63 19.11
N GLY A 29 3.80 -0.37 18.91
CA GLY A 29 5.23 0.00 18.80
C GLY A 29 5.93 -0.61 17.58
N GLY A 30 5.17 -0.91 16.51
CA GLY A 30 5.65 -1.60 15.32
C GLY A 30 6.79 -0.89 14.59
N TYR A 31 6.91 0.43 14.76
CA TYR A 31 7.96 1.25 14.15
C TYR A 31 9.37 0.71 14.39
N ALA A 32 9.66 0.19 15.60
CA ALA A 32 10.98 -0.33 15.95
C ALA A 32 11.41 -1.58 15.16
N TRP A 33 10.47 -2.20 14.43
CA TRP A 33 10.67 -3.44 13.69
C TRP A 33 10.64 -3.25 12.18
N LEU A 34 10.45 -2.02 11.70
CA LEU A 34 10.35 -1.73 10.27
C LEU A 34 11.71 -1.35 9.68
N ASP A 35 12.07 -2.02 8.59
CA ASP A 35 13.28 -1.73 7.80
C ASP A 35 13.04 -0.63 6.74
N SER A 36 11.77 -0.33 6.46
CA SER A 36 11.32 0.68 5.48
C SER A 36 10.10 1.42 6.01
N ALA A 37 9.88 2.64 5.51
CA ALA A 37 8.67 3.39 5.83
C ALA A 37 7.42 2.58 5.43
N PRO A 38 6.43 2.44 6.32
CA PRO A 38 5.20 1.75 5.98
C PRO A 38 4.43 2.55 4.93
N ARG A 39 3.71 1.86 4.04
CA ARG A 39 2.92 2.50 2.98
C ARG A 39 1.46 2.09 3.06
N THR A 40 0.59 2.97 2.55
CA THR A 40 -0.83 2.69 2.33
C THR A 40 -1.12 2.76 0.83
N LEU A 41 -1.88 1.81 0.31
CA LEU A 41 -2.42 1.83 -1.04
C LEU A 41 -3.95 1.81 -0.93
N SER A 42 -4.60 2.86 -1.40
CA SER A 42 -6.05 3.07 -1.28
C SER A 42 -6.65 3.48 -2.62
N ALA A 43 -7.99 3.54 -2.71
CA ALA A 43 -8.64 4.15 -3.86
C ALA A 43 -8.27 5.63 -4.03
N LYS A 44 -8.47 6.14 -5.25
CA LYS A 44 -8.28 7.55 -5.55
C LYS A 44 -9.36 8.39 -4.83
N PRO A 45 -9.05 9.61 -4.36
CA PRO A 45 -9.97 10.45 -3.60
C PRO A 45 -10.97 11.18 -4.52
N HIS A 46 -11.75 10.43 -5.29
CA HIS A 46 -12.85 10.94 -6.11
C HIS A 46 -14.05 10.00 -6.05
N ARG A 47 -15.22 10.49 -6.48
CA ARG A 47 -16.38 9.62 -6.64
C ARG A 47 -16.15 8.66 -7.81
N PRO A 48 -16.43 7.37 -7.66
CA PRO A 48 -16.31 6.42 -8.76
C PRO A 48 -17.31 6.77 -9.86
N ALA A 49 -16.91 6.58 -11.11
CA ALA A 49 -17.82 6.68 -12.24
C ALA A 49 -18.90 5.58 -12.15
N TYR A 50 -20.03 5.78 -12.83
CA TYR A 50 -21.08 4.76 -12.86
C TYR A 50 -20.64 3.53 -13.67
N GLY A 51 -20.96 2.34 -13.18
CA GLY A 51 -20.66 1.08 -13.87
C GLY A 51 -19.31 0.46 -13.50
N THR A 52 -18.95 -0.61 -14.20
CA THR A 52 -17.74 -1.42 -13.96
C THR A 52 -16.45 -0.64 -14.20
N ASP A 53 -16.46 0.28 -15.16
CA ASP A 53 -15.30 1.14 -15.47
C ASP A 53 -14.96 2.03 -14.27
N GLY A 54 -15.95 2.43 -13.48
CA GLY A 54 -15.76 3.19 -12.25
C GLY A 54 -14.94 2.45 -11.20
N ASN A 55 -15.07 1.12 -11.10
CA ASN A 55 -14.24 0.32 -10.20
C ASN A 55 -12.78 0.33 -10.65
N TYR A 56 -12.54 0.03 -11.94
CA TYR A 56 -11.19 -0.04 -12.51
C TYR A 56 -10.39 1.26 -12.33
N TRP A 57 -11.04 2.41 -12.51
CA TRP A 57 -10.35 3.70 -12.41
C TRP A 57 -10.18 4.21 -10.98
N SER A 58 -11.01 3.73 -10.05
CA SER A 58 -11.08 4.29 -8.69
C SER A 58 -10.39 3.42 -7.66
N LYS A 59 -10.45 2.09 -7.79
CA LYS A 59 -9.96 1.14 -6.80
C LYS A 59 -8.55 0.63 -7.15
N PRO A 60 -7.74 0.24 -6.16
CA PRO A 60 -6.45 -0.36 -6.42
C PRO A 60 -6.63 -1.78 -6.99
N GLU A 61 -6.32 -1.93 -8.27
CA GLU A 61 -6.21 -3.24 -8.94
C GLU A 61 -4.95 -4.04 -8.55
N ALA A 62 -4.93 -5.33 -8.91
CA ALA A 62 -3.82 -6.23 -8.62
C ALA A 62 -2.46 -5.75 -9.13
N GLU A 63 -2.43 -5.07 -10.28
CA GLU A 63 -1.21 -4.49 -10.86
C GLU A 63 -0.60 -3.43 -9.93
N HIS A 64 -1.42 -2.51 -9.41
CA HIS A 64 -0.97 -1.49 -8.45
C HIS A 64 -0.46 -2.13 -7.14
N LEU A 65 -1.08 -3.22 -6.70
CA LEU A 65 -0.62 -3.96 -5.52
C LEU A 65 0.76 -4.59 -5.75
N VAL A 66 0.94 -5.23 -6.90
CA VAL A 66 2.23 -5.81 -7.30
C VAL A 66 3.29 -4.72 -7.43
N GLU A 67 3.00 -3.62 -8.10
CA GLU A 67 3.93 -2.49 -8.24
C GLU A 67 4.33 -1.89 -6.88
N ALA A 68 3.36 -1.63 -6.00
CA ALA A 68 3.62 -1.07 -4.68
C ALA A 68 4.47 -2.02 -3.81
N ALA A 69 4.14 -3.31 -3.79
CA ALA A 69 4.90 -4.32 -3.07
C ALA A 69 6.31 -4.49 -3.67
N TYR A 70 6.41 -4.53 -5.00
CA TYR A 70 7.68 -4.66 -5.71
C TYR A 70 8.59 -3.46 -5.47
N ALA A 71 8.05 -2.24 -5.46
CA ALA A 71 8.82 -1.03 -5.14
C ALA A 71 9.44 -1.11 -3.73
N ILE A 72 8.70 -1.62 -2.75
CA ILE A 72 9.20 -1.82 -1.38
C ILE A 72 10.32 -2.89 -1.35
N LEU A 73 10.21 -3.94 -2.17
CA LEU A 73 11.23 -4.98 -2.28
C LEU A 73 12.46 -4.51 -3.07
N HIS A 74 12.27 -3.70 -4.11
CA HIS A 74 13.33 -3.05 -4.87
C HIS A 74 14.15 -2.10 -4.00
N GLU A 75 13.48 -1.27 -3.19
CA GLU A 75 14.14 -0.39 -2.20
C GLU A 75 15.05 -1.20 -1.25
N ALA A 76 14.60 -2.39 -0.86
CA ALA A 76 15.34 -3.27 0.04
C ALA A 76 16.52 -3.99 -0.61
N ASN A 77 16.34 -4.47 -1.84
CA ASN A 77 17.34 -5.25 -2.55
C ASN A 77 17.16 -5.08 -4.07
N PRO A 78 17.76 -4.05 -4.67
CA PRO A 78 17.58 -3.75 -6.09
C PRO A 78 18.24 -4.79 -7.01
N ILE A 79 19.18 -5.60 -6.49
CA ILE A 79 19.83 -6.66 -7.25
C ILE A 79 18.87 -7.84 -7.45
N LEU A 80 18.16 -8.23 -6.39
CA LEU A 80 17.19 -9.34 -6.46
C LEU A 80 15.87 -8.91 -7.11
N TYR A 81 15.50 -7.63 -6.96
CA TYR A 81 14.28 -7.04 -7.48
C TYR A 81 14.63 -5.87 -8.40
N PRO A 82 15.12 -6.09 -9.63
CA PRO A 82 15.51 -5.01 -10.55
C PRO A 82 14.31 -4.21 -11.04
N GLN A 83 14.54 -2.95 -11.41
CA GLN A 83 13.47 -2.08 -11.91
C GLN A 83 12.88 -2.64 -13.22
N PHE A 84 11.55 -2.61 -13.36
CA PHE A 84 10.90 -2.94 -14.63
C PHE A 84 11.29 -1.85 -15.65
N THR A 85 12.04 -2.24 -16.68
CA THR A 85 12.37 -1.35 -17.81
C THR A 85 11.16 -1.14 -18.71
#